data_AF-A0A1H8EBG5-F1
#
_entry.id   AF-A0A1H8EBG5-F1
#
_cell.length_a   1.000
_cell.length_b   1.000
_cell.length_c   1.000
_cell.angle_alpha   90.00
_cell.angle_beta   90.00
_cell.angle_gamma   90.00
#
_symmetry.space_group_name_H-M   'P 1'
#
loop_
_entity.id
_entity.type
_entity.pdbx_description
1 polymer ?
#
loop_
_entity_poly.entity_id
_entity_poly.type
_entity_poly.pdbx_seq_one_letter_code
_entity_poly.pdbx_strand_id
1 'polypeptide(L)'
;MKITLDTRFNGSLGPVTLREAVQQLKAHDLACSVTPETLEEKATIFKLCVERGFTPLRSEIMAAYYVAERDATLDAFDRGLITDGEREQKQLELTRQILSAR
;
A
#
# COMPACT_ATOMS: atom_id res chain seq x y z
N MET A 1 -0.22 -3.63 -14.68
CA MET A 1 0.79 -2.95 -13.85
C MET A 1 0.95 -3.63 -12.49
N LYS A 2 2.18 -3.84 -12.00
CA LYS A 2 2.49 -4.19 -10.58
C LYS A 2 2.47 -2.90 -9.75
N ILE A 3 1.83 -2.94 -8.58
CA ILE A 3 1.78 -1.79 -7.66
C ILE A 3 3.11 -1.73 -6.90
N THR A 4 3.75 -0.57 -6.90
CA THR A 4 5.01 -0.33 -6.19
C THR A 4 4.92 0.98 -5.41
N LEU A 5 5.80 1.20 -4.45
CA LEU A 5 5.84 2.44 -3.68
C LEU A 5 6.12 3.69 -4.55
N ASP A 6 6.74 3.48 -5.71
CA ASP A 6 7.04 4.53 -6.69
C ASP A 6 5.95 4.69 -7.77
N THR A 7 4.86 3.93 -7.68
CA THR A 7 3.71 4.08 -8.59
C THR A 7 3.14 5.49 -8.46
N ARG A 8 3.12 6.23 -9.58
CA ARG A 8 2.62 7.61 -9.67
C ARG A 8 1.15 7.65 -10.04
N PHE A 9 0.42 8.60 -9.47
CA PHE A 9 -0.98 8.88 -9.80
C PHE A 9 -1.36 10.32 -9.48
N ASN A 10 -2.56 10.73 -9.93
CA ASN A 10 -3.10 12.06 -9.64
C ASN A 10 -3.77 12.07 -8.26
N GLY A 11 -3.07 12.60 -7.27
CA GLY A 11 -3.63 12.90 -5.95
C GLY A 11 -4.44 14.20 -5.95
N SER A 12 -5.06 14.53 -4.81
CA SER A 12 -5.88 15.74 -4.66
C SER A 12 -5.11 17.06 -4.87
N LEU A 13 -3.79 17.04 -4.68
CA LEU A 13 -2.89 18.19 -4.83
C LEU A 13 -2.00 18.10 -6.08
N GLY A 14 -2.28 17.16 -6.98
CA GLY A 14 -1.50 16.91 -8.18
C GLY A 14 -0.79 15.55 -8.18
N PRO A 15 0.15 15.34 -9.13
CA PRO A 15 0.88 14.09 -9.28
C PRO A 15 1.68 13.74 -8.02
N VAL A 16 1.55 12.50 -7.55
CA VAL A 16 2.17 12.00 -6.32
C VAL A 16 2.53 10.53 -6.47
N THR A 17 3.53 10.05 -5.72
CA THR A 17 3.81 8.60 -5.59
C THR A 17 2.96 7.96 -4.50
N LEU A 18 2.80 6.65 -4.56
CA LEU A 18 2.13 5.88 -3.50
C LEU A 18 2.77 6.10 -2.12
N ARG A 19 4.11 6.14 -2.06
CA ARG A 19 4.85 6.43 -0.82
C ARG A 19 4.48 7.81 -0.25
N GLU A 20 4.56 8.85 -1.07
CA GLU A 20 4.27 10.23 -0.65
C GLU A 20 2.80 10.39 -0.24
N ALA A 21 1.87 9.80 -0.98
CA ALA A 21 0.44 9.86 -0.65
C ALA A 21 0.16 9.23 0.73
N VAL A 22 0.77 8.09 1.04
CA VAL A 22 0.62 7.47 2.37
C VAL A 22 1.27 8.29 3.47
N GLN A 23 2.45 8.88 3.21
CA GLN A 23 3.08 9.78 4.17
C GLN A 23 2.19 10.99 4.50
N GLN A 24 1.53 11.57 3.48
CA GLN A 24 0.56 12.65 3.67
C GLN A 24 -0.65 12.18 4.50
N LEU A 25 -1.21 11.00 4.20
CA LEU A 25 -2.32 10.44 4.98
C LEU A 25 -1.94 10.20 6.44
N LYS A 26 -0.75 9.64 6.70
CA LYS A 26 -0.23 9.41 8.05
C LYS A 26 0.02 10.71 8.81
N ALA A 27 0.55 11.75 8.14
CA ALA A 27 0.79 13.06 8.75
C ALA A 27 -0.49 13.77 9.21
N HIS A 28 -1.62 13.47 8.57
CA HIS A 28 -2.93 14.02 8.93
C HIS A 28 -3.75 13.11 9.85
N ASP A 29 -3.16 12.04 10.40
CA ASP A 29 -3.82 11.01 11.21
C ASP A 29 -5.04 10.38 10.51
N LEU A 30 -5.00 10.33 9.17
CA LEU A 30 -6.04 9.74 8.33
C LEU A 30 -5.73 8.27 8.02
N ALA A 31 -5.17 7.55 9.00
CA ALA A 31 -4.90 6.12 8.86
C ALA A 31 -6.22 5.38 8.63
N CYS A 32 -6.44 4.90 7.41
CA CYS A 32 -7.68 4.24 7.02
C CYS A 32 -7.59 2.75 7.32
N SER A 33 -8.62 2.20 7.97
CA SER A 33 -8.82 0.75 8.05
C SER A 33 -9.20 0.20 6.69
N VAL A 34 -8.31 -0.59 6.13
CA VAL A 34 -8.66 -1.57 5.10
C VAL A 34 -8.77 -2.90 5.82
N THR A 35 -9.80 -3.69 5.53
CA THR A 35 -9.91 -5.02 6.14
C THR A 35 -9.17 -6.04 5.28
N PRO A 36 -8.67 -7.15 5.84
CA PRO A 36 -8.03 -8.21 5.06
C PRO A 36 -8.91 -8.72 3.91
N GLU A 37 -10.22 -8.76 4.10
CA GLU A 37 -11.19 -9.26 3.11
C GLU A 37 -11.35 -8.31 1.91
N THR A 38 -11.22 -7.00 2.14
CA THR A 38 -11.41 -5.97 1.12
C THR A 38 -10.10 -5.48 0.49
N LEU A 39 -8.97 -5.91 1.04
CA LEU A 39 -7.63 -5.47 0.66
C LEU A 39 -7.35 -5.65 -0.84
N GLU A 40 -7.51 -6.86 -1.36
CA GLU A 40 -7.19 -7.17 -2.76
C GLU A 40 -8.14 -6.48 -3.73
N GLU A 41 -9.42 -6.36 -3.36
CA GLU A 41 -10.42 -5.61 -4.13
C GLU A 41 -10.03 -4.12 -4.21
N LYS A 42 -9.70 -3.50 -3.07
CA LYS A 42 -9.31 -2.08 -2.99
C LYS A 42 -8.01 -1.80 -3.72
N ALA A 43 -7.03 -2.70 -3.64
CA ALA A 43 -5.79 -2.60 -4.42
C ALA A 43 -6.06 -2.71 -5.94
N THR A 44 -7.02 -3.55 -6.33
CA THR A 44 -7.46 -3.64 -7.74
C THR A 44 -8.13 -2.36 -8.19
N ILE A 45 -9.01 -1.76 -7.37
CA ILE A 45 -9.64 -0.46 -7.66
C ILE A 45 -8.58 0.63 -7.80
N PHE A 46 -7.59 0.69 -6.89
CA PHE A 46 -6.47 1.63 -7.01
C PHE A 46 -5.81 1.53 -8.39
N LYS A 47 -5.46 0.31 -8.82
CA LYS A 47 -4.84 0.09 -10.12
C LYS A 47 -5.72 0.60 -11.27
N LEU A 48 -7.02 0.33 -11.24
CA LEU A 48 -7.97 0.80 -12.24
C LEU A 48 -8.07 2.34 -12.25
N CYS A 49 -8.06 2.98 -11.08
CA CYS A 49 -8.04 4.45 -10.99
C CYS A 49 -6.77 5.02 -11.64
N VAL A 50 -5.59 4.49 -11.31
CA VAL A 50 -4.32 4.92 -11.89
C VAL A 50 -4.29 4.74 -13.41
N GLU A 51 -4.70 3.56 -13.90
CA GLU A 51 -4.72 3.24 -15.34
C GLU A 51 -5.69 4.15 -16.13
N ARG A 52 -6.74 4.66 -15.48
CA ARG A 52 -7.74 5.56 -16.09
C ARG A 52 -7.52 7.04 -15.78
N GLY A 53 -6.50 7.39 -15.02
CA GLY A 53 -6.19 8.76 -14.62
C GLY A 53 -7.13 9.36 -13.56
N PHE A 54 -7.93 8.53 -12.87
CA PHE A 54 -8.77 8.96 -11.75
C PHE A 54 -7.98 9.05 -10.45
N THR A 55 -8.43 9.92 -9.54
CA THR A 55 -7.89 10.03 -8.18
C THR A 55 -8.42 8.87 -7.32
N PRO A 56 -7.54 7.98 -6.81
CA PRO A 56 -7.96 6.91 -5.91
C PRO A 56 -8.39 7.45 -4.54
N LEU A 57 -9.28 6.73 -3.87
CA LEU A 57 -9.71 7.00 -2.50
C LEU A 57 -8.63 6.62 -1.49
N ARG A 58 -8.76 7.15 -0.26
CA ARG A 58 -7.82 6.86 0.83
C ARG A 58 -7.67 5.37 1.12
N SER A 59 -8.78 4.62 1.14
CA SER A 59 -8.77 3.16 1.37
C SER A 59 -8.07 2.39 0.25
N GLU A 60 -8.21 2.84 -1.00
CA GLU A 60 -7.54 2.26 -2.17
C GLU A 60 -6.03 2.53 -2.13
N ILE A 61 -5.63 3.74 -1.74
CA ILE A 61 -4.23 4.13 -1.54
C ILE A 61 -3.60 3.27 -0.43
N MET A 62 -4.27 3.11 0.71
CA MET A 62 -3.76 2.30 1.81
C MET A 62 -3.67 0.80 1.46
N ALA A 63 -4.66 0.27 0.72
CA ALA A 63 -4.64 -1.10 0.24
C ALA A 63 -3.47 -1.35 -0.72
N ALA A 64 -3.28 -0.44 -1.69
CA ALA A 64 -2.19 -0.48 -2.63
C ALA A 64 -0.82 -0.43 -1.93
N TYR A 65 -0.68 0.39 -0.89
CA TYR A 65 0.55 0.47 -0.09
C TYR A 65 0.87 -0.84 0.60
N TYR A 66 -0.11 -1.47 1.25
CA TYR A 66 0.12 -2.78 1.87
C TYR A 66 0.55 -3.83 0.85
N VAL A 67 -0.13 -3.90 -0.31
CA VAL A 67 0.23 -4.84 -1.38
C VAL A 67 1.65 -4.56 -1.87
N ALA A 68 2.02 -3.29 -2.07
CA ALA A 68 3.36 -2.92 -2.50
C ALA A 68 4.46 -3.32 -1.49
N GLU A 69 4.23 -3.10 -0.19
CA GLU A 69 5.17 -3.48 0.88
C GLU A 69 5.28 -5.00 1.04
N ARG A 70 4.16 -5.72 0.97
CA ARG A 70 4.12 -7.19 0.98
C ARG A 70 4.93 -7.74 -0.18
N ASP A 71 4.64 -7.28 -1.39
CA ASP A 71 5.31 -7.77 -2.60
C ASP A 71 6.80 -7.42 -2.60
N ALA A 72 7.18 -6.23 -2.11
CA ALA A 72 8.58 -5.86 -1.96
C ALA A 72 9.32 -6.72 -0.91
N THR A 73 8.63 -7.10 0.17
CA THR A 73 9.17 -8.00 1.20
C THR A 73 9.36 -9.41 0.65
N LEU A 74 8.41 -9.93 -0.12
CA LEU A 74 8.52 -11.22 -0.80
C LEU A 74 9.66 -11.21 -1.83
N ASP A 75 9.73 -10.17 -2.68
CA ASP A 75 10.81 -10.02 -3.66
C ASP A 75 12.19 -9.95 -2.99
N ALA A 76 12.30 -9.30 -1.83
CA ALA A 76 13.56 -9.22 -1.07
C ALA A 76 13.96 -10.59 -0.49
N PHE A 77 13.00 -11.36 0.00
CA PHE A 77 13.23 -12.71 0.50
C PHE A 77 13.66 -13.66 -0.63
N ASP A 78 12.96 -13.64 -1.76
CA ASP A 78 13.26 -14.48 -2.92
C ASP A 78 14.66 -14.21 -3.50
N ARG A 79 15.16 -12.98 -3.32
CA ARG A 79 16.52 -12.57 -3.72
C ARG A 79 17.58 -12.85 -2.65
N GLY A 80 17.21 -13.41 -1.50
CA GLY A 80 18.12 -13.66 -0.38
C GLY A 80 18.63 -12.38 0.29
N LEU A 81 17.92 -11.25 0.14
CA LEU A 81 18.29 -9.97 0.75
C LEU A 81 17.84 -9.85 2.22
N ILE A 82 16.86 -10.67 2.61
CA ILE A 82 16.37 -10.78 3.99
C ILE A 82 16.20 -12.26 4.37
N THR A 83 16.25 -12.53 5.66
CA THR A 83 15.98 -13.83 6.26
C THR A 83 14.48 -14.10 6.40
N ASP A 84 14.12 -15.36 6.68
CA ASP A 84 12.73 -15.74 6.92
C ASP A 84 12.14 -15.05 8.16
N GLY A 85 12.93 -14.91 9.23
CA GLY A 85 12.52 -14.18 10.44
C GLY A 85 12.25 -12.69 10.18
N GLU A 86 13.07 -12.04 9.35
CA GLU A 86 12.84 -10.64 8.95
C GLU A 86 11.59 -10.50 8.06
N ARG A 87 11.35 -11.46 7.17
CA ARG A 87 10.13 -11.52 6.35
C ARG A 87 8.89 -11.64 7.24
N GLU A 88 8.87 -12.57 8.18
CA GLU A 88 7.76 -12.77 9.12
C GLU A 88 7.52 -11.52 9.98
N GLN A 89 8.58 -10.91 10.51
CA GLN A 89 8.48 -9.69 11.31
C GLN A 89 7.85 -8.54 10.51
N LYS A 90 8.29 -8.32 9.26
CA LYS A 90 7.70 -7.30 8.39
C LYS A 90 6.24 -7.60 8.05
N GLN A 91 5.91 -8.86 7.78
CA GLN A 91 4.54 -9.27 7.50
C GLN A 91 3.61 -9.03 8.71
N LEU A 92 4.09 -9.31 9.93
CA LEU A 92 3.38 -9.04 11.17
C LEU A 92 3.19 -7.53 11.40
N GLU A 93 4.20 -6.71 11.14
CA GLU A 93 4.10 -5.26 11.26
C GLU A 93 3.06 -4.68 10.28
N LEU A 94 3.09 -5.12 9.02
CA LEU A 94 2.11 -4.72 8.01
C LEU A 94 0.69 -5.18 8.40
N THR A 95 0.54 -6.39 8.92
CA THR A 95 -0.74 -6.94 9.38
C THR A 95 -1.29 -6.15 10.56
N ARG A 96 -0.43 -5.75 11.51
CA ARG A 96 -0.82 -4.86 12.62
C ARG A 96 -1.34 -3.53 12.10
N GLN A 97 -0.69 -2.93 11.10
CA GLN A 97 -1.14 -1.66 10.50
C GLN A 97 -2.54 -1.77 9.86
N ILE A 98 -2.88 -2.93 9.28
CA ILE A 98 -4.24 -3.22 8.78
C ILE A 98 -5.24 -3.38 9.93
N LEU A 99 -4.90 -4.17 10.94
CA LEU A 99 -5.81 -4.56 12.01
C LEU A 99 -5.99 -3.52 13.12
N SER A 100 -5.05 -2.58 13.28
CA SER A 100 -5.08 -1.56 14.34
C SER A 100 -5.95 -0.35 14.04
N ALA A 101 -6.52 -0.25 12.83
CA ALA A 101 -7.33 0.89 12.41
C ALA A 101 -8.81 0.78 12.86
N ARG A 102 -9.02 0.49 14.15
CA ARG A 102 -10.33 0.52 14.81
C ARG A 102 -10.70 1.91 15.28
#